data_AF-A0A1J3FYF4-F1
#
_entry.id   AF-A0A1J3FYF4-F1
#
_cell.length_a   1.000
_cell.length_b   1.000
_cell.length_c   1.000
_cell.angle_alpha   90.00
_cell.angle_beta   90.00
_cell.angle_gamma   90.00
#
_symmetry.space_group_name_H-M   'P 1'
#
loop_
_entity.id
_entity.type
_entity.pdbx_description
1 polymer ?
#
loop_
_entity_poly.entity_id
_entity_poly.type
_entity_poly.pdbx_seq_one_letter_code
_entity_poly.pdbx_strand_id
1 'polypeptide(L)'
;LSEMSFLEETSTANHERNEIIPASKESFLNSISEVHYIDVGLNTSGAYITDHNVVQRISQRLARGANGVRVVLHGTPRQWRDEQRGWILKEKDELVRLLKSEGESSCG
;
A
#
# COMPACT_ATOMS: atom_id res chain seq x y z
N LEU A 1 -35.51 -46.89 -1.54
CA LEU A 1 -36.62 -46.03 -1.08
C LEU A 1 -36.03 -45.25 0.10
N SER A 2 -35.47 -44.05 -0.14
CA SER A 2 -36.16 -42.75 -0.01
C SER A 2 -36.66 -42.61 1.44
N GLU A 3 -36.26 -41.67 2.29
CA GLU A 3 -36.06 -40.22 2.14
C GLU A 3 -35.02 -39.80 3.22
N MET A 4 -34.01 -38.98 2.94
CA MET A 4 -34.03 -37.55 3.29
C MET A 4 -32.78 -36.92 2.68
N SER A 5 -32.82 -36.75 1.36
CA SER A 5 -32.03 -35.74 0.67
C SER A 5 -32.78 -34.42 0.77
N PHE A 6 -32.44 -33.58 1.74
CA PHE A 6 -32.75 -32.15 1.65
C PHE A 6 -31.90 -31.34 2.63
N LEU A 7 -30.66 -31.09 2.25
CA LEU A 7 -29.97 -29.85 2.63
C LEU A 7 -29.51 -29.22 1.32
N GLU A 8 -30.50 -28.84 0.52
CA GLU A 8 -30.30 -27.91 -0.59
C GLU A 8 -30.24 -26.50 0.00
N GLU A 9 -29.14 -25.84 -0.35
CA GLU A 9 -28.87 -24.40 -0.35
C GLU A 9 -29.95 -23.49 0.25
N THR A 10 -29.60 -22.85 1.36
CA THR A 10 -30.05 -21.48 1.58
C THR A 10 -28.91 -20.63 2.13
N SER A 11 -28.64 -19.55 1.40
CA SER A 11 -27.87 -18.37 1.79
C SER A 11 -26.35 -18.51 1.73
N THR A 12 -25.79 -18.34 0.52
CA THR A 12 -24.56 -17.58 0.30
C THR A 12 -24.79 -16.13 0.74
N ALA A 13 -25.02 -15.93 2.03
CA ALA A 13 -24.72 -14.66 2.63
C ALA A 13 -23.21 -14.53 2.49
N ASN A 14 -22.78 -13.60 1.64
CA ASN A 14 -21.50 -12.94 1.78
C ASN A 14 -21.49 -12.31 3.18
N HIS A 15 -21.32 -13.13 4.21
CA HIS A 15 -20.67 -12.68 5.42
C HIS A 15 -19.25 -12.39 4.96
N GLU A 16 -19.01 -11.12 4.63
CA GLU A 16 -17.77 -10.48 5.02
C GLU A 16 -17.63 -10.79 6.52
N ARG A 17 -17.07 -11.96 6.83
CA ARG A 17 -16.61 -12.23 8.16
C ARG A 17 -15.59 -11.14 8.38
N ASN A 18 -15.87 -10.24 9.32
CA ASN A 18 -14.91 -9.28 9.83
C ASN A 18 -13.80 -10.08 10.54
N GLU A 19 -13.03 -10.82 9.76
CA GLU A 19 -11.90 -11.61 10.20
C GLU A 19 -10.81 -10.60 10.50
N ILE A 20 -10.58 -10.38 11.80
CA ILE A 20 -9.51 -9.50 12.31
C ILE A 20 -8.15 -9.93 11.74
N ILE A 21 -8.01 -11.21 11.39
CA ILE A 21 -6.81 -11.79 10.80
C ILE A 21 -7.11 -12.15 9.35
N PRO A 22 -6.37 -11.56 8.38
CA PRO A 22 -6.56 -11.90 6.99
C PRO A 22 -6.19 -13.37 6.69
N ALA A 23 -7.09 -14.07 5.99
CA ALA A 23 -6.92 -15.48 5.62
C ALA A 23 -5.96 -15.72 4.43
N SER A 24 -5.52 -14.68 3.73
CA SER A 24 -4.55 -14.78 2.63
C SER A 24 -3.64 -13.54 2.55
N LYS A 25 -2.54 -13.66 1.82
CA LYS A 25 -1.66 -12.53 1.51
C LYS A 25 -2.42 -11.45 0.76
N GLU A 26 -3.30 -11.83 -0.16
CA GLU A 26 -4.09 -10.91 -0.96
C GLU A 26 -5.09 -10.14 -0.11
N SER A 27 -5.78 -10.81 0.82
CA SER A 27 -6.72 -10.13 1.71
C SER A 27 -5.99 -9.23 2.71
N PHE A 28 -4.80 -9.61 3.18
CA PHE A 28 -3.93 -8.75 3.98
C PHE A 28 -3.49 -7.49 3.22
N LEU A 29 -2.97 -7.66 2.00
CA LEU A 29 -2.50 -6.52 1.22
C LEU A 29 -3.65 -5.59 0.81
N ASN A 30 -4.83 -6.15 0.53
CA ASN A 30 -6.03 -5.37 0.18
C ASN A 30 -6.65 -4.66 1.38
N SER A 31 -6.37 -5.08 2.62
CA SER A 31 -6.89 -4.42 3.82
C SER A 31 -6.07 -3.20 4.25
N ILE A 32 -4.89 -2.98 3.66
CA ILE A 32 -4.07 -1.80 3.92
C ILE A 32 -4.70 -0.60 3.21
N SER A 33 -5.18 0.38 3.98
CA SER A 33 -5.69 1.64 3.45
C SER A 33 -4.67 2.78 3.51
N GLU A 34 -3.70 2.69 4.44
CA GLU A 34 -2.73 3.75 4.68
C GLU A 34 -1.35 3.19 5.05
N VAL A 35 -0.30 3.80 4.49
CA VAL A 35 1.10 3.50 4.81
C VAL A 35 1.76 4.78 5.32
N HIS A 36 2.32 4.70 6.52
CA HIS A 36 3.09 5.78 7.12
C HIS A 36 4.58 5.51 7.02
N TYR A 37 5.30 6.33 6.28
CA TYR A 37 6.75 6.31 6.22
C TYR A 37 7.30 7.09 7.41
N ILE A 38 7.85 6.39 8.40
CA ILE A 38 8.36 6.99 9.64
C ILE A 38 9.87 6.97 9.61
N ASP A 39 10.46 8.17 9.66
CA ASP A 39 11.87 8.45 9.96
C ASP A 39 12.91 7.83 9.01
N VAL A 40 13.93 8.63 8.69
CA VAL A 40 15.09 8.22 7.88
C VAL A 40 16.20 7.77 8.82
N GLY A 41 15.99 6.62 9.47
CA GLY A 41 16.99 6.01 10.37
C GLY A 41 18.26 5.55 9.63
N LEU A 42 18.16 5.39 8.31
CA LEU A 42 19.30 5.11 7.44
C LEU A 42 20.12 6.40 7.26
N ASN A 43 21.34 6.43 7.81
CA ASN A 43 22.23 7.60 7.70
C ASN A 43 23.06 7.59 6.40
N THR A 44 22.50 7.04 5.34
CA THR A 44 23.08 6.93 3.99
C THR A 44 21.98 7.05 2.95
N SER A 45 22.34 7.29 1.68
CA SER A 45 21.39 7.24 0.55
C SER A 45 20.51 5.99 0.58
N GLY A 46 19.27 6.14 0.11
CA GLY A 46 18.21 5.13 0.23
C GLY A 46 17.27 5.35 1.41
N ALA A 47 17.19 6.57 1.95
CA ALA A 47 16.22 6.95 2.97
C ALA A 47 14.78 6.86 2.48
N TYR A 48 14.55 7.11 1.19
CA TYR A 48 13.25 6.92 0.53
C TYR A 48 13.41 6.08 -0.72
N ILE A 49 12.37 5.30 -1.05
CA ILE A 49 12.35 4.48 -2.27
C ILE A 49 12.26 5.40 -3.48
N THR A 50 13.28 5.37 -4.33
CA THR A 50 13.31 6.12 -5.60
C THR A 50 13.33 5.21 -6.82
N ASP A 51 13.23 3.89 -6.63
CA ASP A 51 13.15 2.94 -7.74
C ASP A 51 11.74 2.94 -8.34
N HIS A 52 11.62 3.48 -9.55
CA HIS A 52 10.38 3.51 -10.32
C HIS A 52 9.76 2.12 -10.48
N ASN A 53 10.55 1.08 -10.72
CA ASN A 53 10.04 -0.29 -10.91
C ASN A 53 9.39 -0.84 -9.63
N VAL A 54 9.82 -0.36 -8.46
CA VAL A 54 9.19 -0.72 -7.18
C VAL A 54 7.84 -0.03 -7.06
N VAL A 55 7.79 1.30 -7.28
CA VAL A 55 6.53 2.07 -7.16
C VAL A 55 5.50 1.61 -8.18
N GLN A 56 5.90 1.36 -9.42
CA GLN A 56 5.04 0.86 -10.48
C GLN A 56 4.45 -0.51 -10.15
N ARG A 57 5.25 -1.44 -9.59
CA ARG A 57 4.73 -2.76 -9.16
C ARG A 57 3.72 -2.64 -8.02
N ILE A 58 3.91 -1.69 -7.11
CA ILE A 58 2.92 -1.39 -6.05
C ILE A 58 1.62 -0.89 -6.70
N SER A 59 1.71 0.11 -7.58
CA SER A 59 0.57 0.67 -8.34
C SER A 59 -0.21 -0.41 -9.09
N GLN A 60 0.46 -1.23 -9.88
CA GLN A 60 -0.15 -2.35 -10.62
C GLN A 60 -0.82 -3.37 -9.71
N ARG A 61 -0.28 -3.62 -8.51
CA ARG A 61 -0.94 -4.52 -7.55
C ARG A 61 -2.19 -3.89 -6.96
N LEU A 62 -2.18 -2.59 -6.65
CA LEU A 62 -3.34 -1.90 -6.11
C LEU A 62 -4.49 -1.89 -7.13
N ALA A 63 -4.18 -1.63 -8.41
CA ALA A 63 -5.15 -1.68 -9.50
C ALA A 63 -5.86 -3.04 -9.68
N ARG A 64 -5.29 -4.14 -9.18
CA ARG A 64 -5.86 -5.50 -9.28
C ARG A 64 -6.91 -5.85 -8.21
N GLY A 65 -7.36 -4.87 -7.42
CA GLY A 65 -8.49 -5.07 -6.50
C GLY A 65 -8.25 -4.66 -5.06
N ALA A 66 -7.27 -3.79 -4.79
CA ALA A 66 -7.24 -3.04 -3.54
C ALA A 66 -7.93 -1.68 -3.75
N ASN A 67 -8.55 -1.14 -2.71
CA ASN A 67 -8.84 0.29 -2.69
C ASN A 67 -7.51 1.07 -2.72
N GLY A 68 -7.52 2.28 -3.29
CA GLY A 68 -6.33 3.12 -3.33
C GLY A 68 -5.68 3.27 -1.94
N VAL A 69 -4.35 3.31 -1.89
CA VAL A 69 -3.60 3.43 -0.63
C VAL A 69 -3.15 4.88 -0.43
N ARG A 70 -3.40 5.41 0.76
CA ARG A 70 -2.84 6.69 1.18
C ARG A 70 -1.42 6.50 1.69
N VAL A 71 -0.47 7.26 1.16
CA VAL A 71 0.92 7.26 1.66
C VAL A 71 1.20 8.57 2.37
N VAL A 72 1.67 8.49 3.62
CA VAL A 72 2.01 9.64 4.45
C VAL A 72 3.48 9.60 4.80
N LEU A 73 4.21 10.67 4.48
CA LEU A 73 5.62 10.80 4.79
C LEU A 73 5.78 11.64 6.05
N HIS A 74 6.34 11.04 7.10
CA HIS A 74 6.70 11.71 8.33
C HIS A 74 8.19 12.04 8.32
N GLY A 75 8.53 13.26 8.70
CA GLY A 75 9.90 13.71 8.86
C GLY A 75 9.94 15.07 9.53
N THR A 76 11.06 15.37 10.18
CA THR A 76 11.23 16.68 10.80
C THR A 76 11.75 17.70 9.77
N PRO A 77 11.39 18.99 9.89
CA PRO A 77 11.98 20.04 9.05
C PRO A 77 13.51 20.03 9.07
N ARG A 78 14.12 19.66 10.21
CA ARG A 78 15.57 19.53 10.37
C ARG A 78 16.15 18.46 9.43
N GLN A 79 15.48 17.32 9.24
CA GLN A 79 15.97 16.25 8.36
C GLN A 79 15.87 16.63 6.89
N TRP A 80 14.76 17.25 6.49
CA TRP A 80 14.54 17.65 5.09
C TRP A 80 15.30 18.90 4.69
N ARG A 81 15.92 19.60 5.65
CA ARG A 81 16.77 20.78 5.41
C ARG A 81 18.22 20.54 5.82
N ASP A 82 18.61 19.28 6.03
CA ASP A 82 19.98 18.95 6.39
C ASP A 82 20.90 19.13 5.17
N GLU A 83 21.70 20.19 5.16
CA GLU A 83 22.60 20.52 4.05
C GLU A 83 23.68 19.45 3.84
N GLN A 84 24.13 18.79 4.91
CA GLN A 84 25.11 17.71 4.83
C GLN A 84 24.50 16.44 4.24
N ARG A 85 23.17 16.28 4.39
CA ARG A 85 22.40 15.13 3.91
C ARG A 85 21.32 15.56 2.92
N GLY A 86 21.67 16.43 1.97
CA GLY A 86 20.75 16.93 0.95
C GLY A 86 20.10 15.85 0.08
N TRP A 87 20.63 14.63 0.07
CA TRP A 87 20.02 13.47 -0.57
C TRP A 87 18.68 13.07 0.08
N ILE A 88 18.47 13.32 1.38
CA ILE A 88 17.20 13.03 2.07
C ILE A 88 16.05 13.78 1.42
N LEU A 89 16.22 15.09 1.18
CA LEU A 89 15.21 15.91 0.53
C LEU A 89 14.96 15.46 -0.91
N LYS A 90 16.03 15.21 -1.67
CA LYS A 90 15.94 14.77 -3.07
C LYS A 90 15.19 13.44 -3.20
N GLU A 91 15.52 12.46 -2.37
CA GLU A 91 14.87 11.15 -2.37
C GLU A 91 13.40 11.25 -1.93
N LYS A 92 13.09 12.09 -0.93
CA LYS A 92 11.71 12.39 -0.53
C LYS A 92 10.90 12.97 -1.69
N ASP A 93 11.43 14.00 -2.34
CA ASP A 93 10.75 14.68 -3.44
C ASP A 93 10.56 13.73 -4.64
N GLU A 94 11.55 12.87 -4.91
CA GLU A 94 11.45 11.87 -5.96
C GLU A 94 10.40 10.79 -5.64
N LEU A 95 10.35 10.27 -4.41
CA LEU A 95 9.29 9.34 -3.99
C LEU A 95 7.91 9.99 -4.15
N VAL A 96 7.74 11.25 -3.73
CA VAL A 96 6.47 11.98 -3.89
C VAL A 96 6.10 12.13 -5.37
N ARG A 97 7.07 12.45 -6.23
CA ARG A 97 6.86 12.54 -7.68
C ARG A 97 6.41 11.21 -8.28
N LEU A 98 7.08 10.11 -7.92
CA LEU A 98 6.75 8.77 -8.38
C LEU A 98 5.35 8.34 -7.93
N LEU A 99 5.01 8.54 -6.66
CA LEU A 99 3.69 8.19 -6.11
C LEU A 99 2.56 8.96 -6.81
N LYS A 100 2.76 10.25 -7.10
CA LYS A 100 1.78 11.06 -7.84
C LYS A 100 1.63 10.58 -9.29
N SER A 101 2.75 10.36 -9.98
CA SER A 101 2.76 9.88 -11.37
C SER A 101 1.99 8.56 -11.52
N GLU A 102 2.23 7.61 -10.62
CA GLU A 102 1.55 6.31 -10.63
C GLU A 102 0.08 6.41 -10.18
N GLY A 103 -0.22 7.28 -9.22
CA GLY A 103 -1.59 7.53 -8.76
C GLY A 103 -2.48 8.17 -9.84
N GLU A 104 -1.94 9.11 -10.61
CA GLU A 104 -2.64 9.75 -11.74
C GLU A 104 -2.82 8.78 -12.92
N SER A 105 -1.81 7.95 -13.21
CA SER A 105 -1.85 6.97 -14.30
C SER A 105 -2.82 5.82 -14.05
N SER A 106 -3.15 5.52 -12.80
CA SER A 106 -4.09 4.45 -12.41
C SER A 106 -5.56 4.89 -12.40
N CYS A 107 -5.86 6.17 -12.68
CA CYS A 107 -7.23 6.71 -12.77
C CYS A 107 -7.72 6.88 -14.23
N GLY A 108 -7.00 6.31 -15.19
CA GLY A 108 -7.35 6.26 -16.62
C GLY A 108 -7.89 4.90 -17.07
#